data_AF-A0A0M5LUR9-F1
#
_entry.id   AF-A0A0M5LUR9-F1
#
_cell.length_a   1.000
_cell.length_b   1.000
_cell.length_c   1.000
_cell.angle_alpha   90.00
_cell.angle_beta   90.00
_cell.angle_gamma   90.00
#
_symmetry.space_group_name_H-M   'P 1'
#
loop_
_entity.id
_entity.type
_entity.pdbx_description
1 polymer ?
#
loop_
_entity_poly.entity_id
_entity_poly.type
_entity_poly.pdbx_seq_one_letter_code
_entity_poly.pdbx_strand_id
1 'polypeptide(L)'
;MADLTPEVLNALVRVMNGELDVAGLTEEQLYALAEATRPDVARSTLYAVLVELNNRRIPFAEIGARLGVHEATASRWARPPAEDRRRRGRPDAGV
;
A
#
# COMPACT_ATOMS: atom_id res chain seq x y z
N MET A 1 7.43 7.57 15.12
CA MET A 1 8.38 6.65 14.47
C MET A 1 7.87 5.27 14.78
N ALA A 2 7.23 4.59 13.82
CA ALA A 2 6.97 3.16 13.99
C ALA A 2 8.32 2.44 14.16
N ASP A 3 8.47 1.67 15.24
CA ASP A 3 9.59 0.76 15.37
C ASP A 3 9.52 -0.25 14.22
N LEU A 4 10.55 -0.27 13.38
CA LEU A 4 10.73 -1.27 12.32
C LEU A 4 11.12 -2.59 12.98
N THR A 5 10.16 -3.23 13.61
CA THR A 5 10.41 -4.52 14.26
C THR A 5 10.71 -5.60 13.20
N PRO A 6 11.42 -6.67 13.57
CA PRO A 6 11.67 -7.80 12.67
C PRO A 6 10.39 -8.38 12.07
N GLU A 7 9.28 -8.33 12.79
CA GLU A 7 7.96 -8.79 12.34
C GLU A 7 7.41 -7.93 11.21
N VAL A 8 7.55 -6.59 11.30
CA VAL A 8 7.15 -5.65 10.25
C VAL A 8 8.01 -5.83 9.00
N LEU A 9 9.32 -6.02 9.17
CA LEU A 9 10.24 -6.30 8.06
C LEU A 9 9.93 -7.64 7.38
N ASN A 10 9.63 -8.69 8.16
CA ASN A 10 9.24 -9.98 7.63
C ASN A 10 7.88 -9.91 6.89
N ALA A 11 6.90 -9.19 7.46
CA ALA A 11 5.63 -8.94 6.78
C ALA A 11 5.84 -8.19 5.46
N LEU A 12 6.71 -7.18 5.44
CA LEU A 12 7.05 -6.42 4.24
C LEU A 12 7.64 -7.33 3.15
N VAL A 13 8.63 -8.16 3.49
CA VAL A 13 9.27 -9.11 2.56
C VAL A 13 8.24 -10.09 1.99
N ARG A 14 7.37 -10.65 2.85
CA ARG A 14 6.33 -11.60 2.40
C ARG A 14 5.28 -10.95 1.52
N VAL A 15 4.85 -9.72 1.82
CA VAL A 15 3.93 -8.98 0.94
C VAL A 15 4.61 -8.66 -0.40
N MET A 16 5.89 -8.26 -0.39
CA MET A 16 6.65 -8.02 -1.62
C MET A 16 6.83 -9.29 -2.47
N ASN A 17 6.93 -10.46 -1.85
CA ASN A 17 7.00 -11.76 -2.53
C ASN A 17 5.63 -12.33 -2.94
N GLY A 18 4.52 -11.67 -2.57
CA GLY A 18 3.16 -12.16 -2.82
C GLY A 18 2.74 -13.34 -1.91
N GLU A 19 3.48 -13.57 -0.82
CA GLU A 19 3.29 -14.67 0.14
C GLU A 19 2.40 -14.27 1.34
N LEU A 20 1.95 -13.01 1.39
CA LEU A 20 1.10 -12.46 2.43
C LEU A 20 0.09 -11.48 1.83
N ASP A 21 -1.18 -11.70 2.14
CA ASP A 21 -2.27 -10.79 1.76
C ASP A 21 -2.36 -9.63 2.76
N VAL A 22 -2.39 -8.40 2.25
CA VAL A 22 -2.57 -7.19 3.05
C VAL A 22 -3.91 -7.16 3.78
N ALA A 23 -4.94 -7.82 3.24
CA ALA A 23 -6.25 -7.91 3.88
C ALA A 23 -6.20 -8.68 5.22
N GLY A 24 -5.23 -9.57 5.40
CA GLY A 24 -5.04 -10.33 6.64
C GLY A 24 -4.31 -9.58 7.75
N LEU A 25 -3.82 -8.37 7.49
CA LEU A 25 -3.04 -7.58 8.45
C LEU A 25 -3.93 -6.74 9.36
N THR A 26 -3.46 -6.44 10.57
CA THR A 26 -4.13 -5.47 11.45
C THR A 26 -3.95 -4.04 10.95
N GLU A 27 -4.78 -3.11 11.41
CA GLU A 27 -4.63 -1.69 11.09
C GLU A 27 -3.24 -1.16 11.45
N GLU A 28 -2.72 -1.50 12.63
CA GLU A 28 -1.38 -1.09 13.06
C GLU A 28 -0.28 -1.66 12.16
N GLN A 29 -0.41 -2.91 11.73
CA GLN A 29 0.54 -3.52 10.78
C GLN A 29 0.50 -2.84 9.41
N LEU A 30 -0.69 -2.44 8.94
CA LEU A 30 -0.84 -1.67 7.72
C LEU A 30 -0.17 -0.30 7.83
N TYR A 31 -0.34 0.42 8.94
CA TYR A 31 0.36 1.68 9.17
C TYR A 31 1.88 1.51 9.26
N ALA A 32 2.36 0.47 9.95
CA ALA A 32 3.78 0.17 10.02
C ALA A 32 4.38 -0.13 8.63
N LEU A 33 3.64 -0.85 7.78
CA LEU A 33 4.05 -1.09 6.39
C LEU A 33 4.03 0.20 5.54
N ALA A 34 3.03 1.05 5.70
CA ALA A 34 2.97 2.34 5.01
C ALA A 34 4.13 3.26 5.41
N GLU A 35 4.54 3.27 6.69
CA GLU A 35 5.72 4.00 7.16
C GLU A 35 7.03 3.39 6.64
N ALA A 36 7.13 2.06 6.56
CA ALA A 36 8.32 1.35 6.09
C ALA A 36 8.55 1.49 4.57
N THR A 37 7.49 1.69 3.80
CA THR A 37 7.55 1.75 2.34
C THR A 37 7.82 3.18 1.87
N ARG A 38 9.10 3.52 1.69
CA ARG A 38 9.47 4.71 0.90
C ARG A 38 8.84 4.62 -0.50
N PRO A 39 8.37 5.75 -1.07
CA PRO A 39 7.53 5.76 -2.27
C PRO A 39 8.19 5.16 -3.53
N ASP A 40 9.51 5.03 -3.56
CA ASP A 40 10.27 4.52 -4.71
C ASP A 40 10.55 3.00 -4.69
N VAL A 41 10.51 2.33 -3.53
CA VAL A 41 10.95 0.92 -3.44
C VAL A 41 9.78 -0.07 -3.52
N ALA A 42 8.59 0.31 -3.09
CA ALA A 42 7.46 -0.62 -2.97
C ALA A 42 6.10 0.06 -3.25
N ARG A 43 6.02 0.84 -4.34
CA ARG A 43 4.82 1.61 -4.70
C ARG A 43 3.54 0.77 -4.79
N SER A 44 3.65 -0.47 -5.28
CA SER A 44 2.52 -1.41 -5.37
C SER A 44 2.05 -1.88 -4.00
N THR A 45 2.96 -2.10 -3.05
CA THR A 45 2.64 -2.44 -1.66
C THR A 45 2.01 -1.27 -0.94
N LEU A 46 2.59 -0.07 -1.08
CA LEU A 46 2.02 1.16 -0.51
C LEU A 46 0.61 1.43 -1.06
N TYR A 47 0.40 1.24 -2.36
CA TYR A 47 -0.94 1.29 -2.97
C TYR A 47 -1.90 0.30 -2.29
N ALA A 48 -1.53 -0.98 -2.19
CA ALA A 48 -2.38 -2.01 -1.61
C ALA A 48 -2.74 -1.74 -0.14
N VAL A 49 -1.76 -1.29 0.65
CA VAL A 49 -1.93 -0.91 2.06
C VAL A 49 -2.90 0.26 2.21
N LEU A 50 -2.72 1.33 1.43
CA LEU A 50 -3.57 2.52 1.50
C LEU A 50 -5.01 2.24 1.05
N VAL A 51 -5.19 1.39 0.04
CA VAL A 51 -6.51 0.94 -0.40
C VAL A 51 -7.19 0.12 0.69
N GLU A 52 -6.45 -0.78 1.36
CA GLU A 52 -7.00 -1.61 2.42
C GLU A 52 -7.42 -0.80 3.66
N LEU A 53 -6.61 0.18 4.08
CA LEU A 53 -7.00 1.12 5.13
C LEU A 53 -8.30 1.88 4.78
N ASN A 54 -8.43 2.32 3.53
CA ASN A 54 -9.64 2.99 3.06
C ASN A 54 -10.86 2.04 2.99
N ASN A 55 -10.67 0.77 2.60
CA ASN A 55 -11.73 -0.25 2.62
C ASN A 55 -12.26 -0.50 4.05
N ARG A 56 -11.40 -0.31 5.06
CA ARG A 56 -11.76 -0.37 6.49
C ARG A 56 -12.43 0.92 7.01
N ARG A 57 -12.84 1.81 6.10
CA ARG A 57 -13.50 3.10 6.37
C ARG A 57 -12.62 4.13 7.07
N ILE A 58 -11.30 4.00 6.97
CA ILE A 58 -10.38 5.02 7.46
C ILE A 58 -10.17 6.05 6.34
N PRO A 59 -10.56 7.32 6.54
CA PRO A 59 -10.45 8.32 5.49
C PRO A 59 -8.98 8.71 5.22
N PHE A 60 -8.67 9.09 3.98
CA PHE A 60 -7.31 9.52 3.60
C PHE A 60 -6.79 10.72 4.40
N ALA A 61 -7.68 11.55 4.94
CA ALA A 61 -7.31 12.63 5.85
C ALA A 61 -6.69 12.09 7.15
N GLU A 62 -7.28 11.03 7.71
CA GLU A 62 -6.79 10.37 8.92
C GLU A 62 -5.53 9.56 8.63
N ILE A 63 -5.51 8.82 7.52
CA ILE A 63 -4.32 8.09 7.06
C ILE A 63 -3.14 9.06 6.88
N GLY A 64 -3.38 10.20 6.21
CA GLY A 64 -2.38 11.24 6.01
C GLY A 64 -1.88 11.82 7.33
N ALA A 65 -2.78 12.16 8.25
CA ALA A 65 -2.41 12.68 9.57
C ALA A 65 -1.51 11.69 10.34
N ARG A 66 -1.82 10.40 10.29
CA ARG A 66 -1.06 9.34 10.97
C ARG A 66 0.31 9.10 10.33
N LEU A 67 0.40 9.20 9.00
CA LEU A 67 1.65 9.10 8.23
C LEU A 67 2.47 10.39 8.18
N GLY A 68 1.99 11.49 8.78
CA GLY A 68 2.66 12.79 8.72
C GLY A 68 2.68 13.43 7.33
N VAL A 69 1.69 13.13 6.48
CA VAL A 69 1.56 13.69 5.12
C VAL A 69 0.19 14.31 4.88
N HIS A 70 0.09 15.20 3.90
CA HIS A 70 -1.19 15.78 3.51
C HIS A 70 -2.14 14.72 2.92
N GLU A 71 -3.46 14.87 3.13
CA GLU A 71 -4.49 13.98 2.58
C GLU A 71 -4.30 13.72 1.08
N ALA A 72 -4.09 14.80 0.32
CA ALA A 72 -3.85 14.74 -1.12
C ALA A 72 -2.65 13.84 -1.50
N THR A 73 -1.62 13.77 -0.65
CA THR A 73 -0.46 12.89 -0.85
C THR A 73 -0.85 11.43 -0.63
N ALA A 74 -1.53 11.12 0.47
CA ALA A 74 -2.02 9.77 0.75
C ALA A 74 -2.98 9.27 -0.36
N SER A 75 -3.95 10.11 -0.75
CA SER A 75 -4.88 9.83 -1.85
C SER A 75 -4.15 9.61 -3.19
N ARG A 76 -3.09 10.37 -3.47
CA ARG A 76 -2.29 10.21 -4.68
C ARG A 76 -1.52 8.89 -4.68
N TRP A 77 -1.00 8.45 -3.53
CA TRP A 77 -0.32 7.16 -3.38
C TRP A 77 -1.27 5.97 -3.50
N ALA A 78 -2.54 6.14 -3.10
CA ALA A 78 -3.60 5.15 -3.29
C ALA A 78 -4.12 5.04 -4.73
N ARG A 79 -3.48 5.69 -5.72
CA ARG A 79 -3.81 5.50 -7.14
C ARG A 79 -2.98 4.36 -7.72
N PRO A 80 -3.56 3.53 -8.60
CA PRO A 80 -2.83 2.44 -9.22
C PRO A 80 -1.59 2.97 -9.95
N PRO A 81 -0.43 2.31 -9.80
CA PRO A 81 0.77 2.68 -10.55
C PRO A 81 0.46 2.61 -12.06
N ALA A 82 1.09 3.49 -12.85
CA ALA A 82 0.80 3.64 -14.27
C ALA A 82 0.95 2.34 -15.10
N GLU A 83 1.57 1.31 -14.52
CA GLU A 83 1.75 -0.02 -15.06
C GLU A 83 0.43 -0.82 -15.18
N ASP A 84 -0.56 -0.57 -14.32
CA ASP A 84 -1.85 -1.26 -14.32
C ASP A 84 -2.73 -0.85 -15.54
N ARG A 85 -2.50 0.35 -16.09
CA ARG A 85 -3.22 0.85 -17.27
C ARG A 85 -2.86 0.08 -18.55
N ARG A 86 -1.64 -0.47 -18.64
CA ARG A 86 -1.21 -1.27 -19.81
C ARG A 86 -1.72 -2.71 -19.74
N ARG A 87 -1.88 -3.29 -18.55
CA ARG A 87 -2.42 -4.66 -18.40
C ARG A 87 -3.94 -4.74 -18.56
N ARG A 88 -4.70 -3.70 -18.18
CA ARG A 88 -6.16 -3.65 -18.41
C ARG A 88 -6.58 -3.14 -19.80
N GLY A 89 -5.62 -2.79 -20.65
CA GLY A 89 -5.85 -2.15 -21.96
C GLY A 89 -5.54 -3.02 -23.18
N ARG A 90 -5.15 -4.29 -23.02
CA ARG A 90 -5.06 -5.24 -24.14
C ARG A 90 -6.20 -6.25 -23.99
N PRO A 91 -7.36 -6.04 -24.64
CA PRO A 91 -8.15 -7.20 -25.03
C PRO A 91 -7.24 -8.10 -25.87
N ASP A 92 -7.27 -9.40 -25.62
CA ASP A 92 -6.68 -10.40 -26.49
C ASP A 92 -7.15 -10.14 -27.93
N ALA A 93 -6.35 -9.40 -28.69
CA ALA A 93 -6.43 -9.33 -30.14
C ALA A 93 -5.76 -10.61 -30.61
N GLY A 94 -6.60 -11.52 -31.10
CA GLY A 94 -6.27 -12.92 -31.25
C GLY A 94 -5.15 -13.24 -32.23
N VAL A 95 -4.65 -14.47 -32.08
CA VAL A 95 -4.35 -15.42 -33.15
C VAL A 95 -4.64 -16.82 -32.59
#